data_AF-A0A519W7F4-F1
#
_entry.id   AF-A0A519W7F4-F1
#
_cell.length_a   1.000
_cell.length_b   1.000
_cell.length_c   1.000
_cell.angle_alpha   90.00
_cell.angle_beta   90.00
_cell.angle_gamma   90.00
#
_symmetry.space_group_name_H-M   'P 1'
#
loop_
_entity.id
_entity.type
_entity.pdbx_description
1 polymer ?
#
loop_
_entity_poly.entity_id
_entity_poly.type
_entity_poly.pdbx_seq_one_letter_code
_entity_poly.pdbx_strand_id
1 'polypeptide(L)'
;MNLLYDKPNPNQNLVVGSMSHEQELNNYKQRIANILESFTDAFFEVSGDWTILYWNKEAERLLDMPRETAVGQNLWQLYPEA
;
A
#
# COMPACT_ATOMS: atom_id res chain seq x y z
N MET A 1 -7.72 8.50 59.64
CA MET A 1 -8.12 7.34 58.82
C MET A 1 -8.76 7.87 57.55
N ASN A 2 -8.21 7.52 56.39
CA ASN A 2 -8.74 7.86 55.07
C ASN A 2 -10.01 7.06 54.76
N LEU A 3 -10.84 7.64 53.89
CA LEU A 3 -11.51 7.05 52.73
C LEU A 3 -12.92 7.62 52.64
N LEU A 4 -13.15 8.50 51.67
CA LEU A 4 -14.41 8.74 50.95
C LEU A 4 -14.26 10.07 50.20
N TYR A 5 -13.59 10.05 49.05
CA TYR A 5 -13.88 10.94 47.91
C TYR A 5 -13.04 10.43 46.74
N ASP A 6 -13.56 9.43 46.03
CA ASP A 6 -13.08 9.10 44.69
C ASP A 6 -13.73 10.10 43.74
N LYS A 7 -13.01 11.19 43.45
CA LYS A 7 -13.41 12.10 42.37
C LYS A 7 -13.08 11.39 41.05
N PRO A 8 -14.05 11.17 40.15
CA PRO A 8 -13.75 10.57 38.86
C PRO A 8 -12.70 11.43 38.14
N ASN A 9 -11.60 10.79 37.79
CA ASN A 9 -10.46 11.39 37.12
C ASN A 9 -10.87 11.81 35.69
N PRO A 10 -10.85 13.10 35.34
CA PRO A 10 -11.25 13.58 34.01
C PRO A 10 -10.23 13.24 32.91
N ASN A 11 -9.09 12.62 33.24
CA ASN A 11 -8.08 12.21 32.27
C ASN A 11 -8.16 10.72 31.89
N GLN A 12 -9.36 10.14 31.82
CA GLN A 12 -9.61 8.97 30.96
C GLN A 12 -9.72 9.39 29.48
N ASN A 13 -8.84 10.29 29.03
CA ASN A 13 -8.68 10.60 27.62
C ASN A 13 -8.08 9.36 26.94
N LEU A 14 -8.97 8.51 26.43
CA LEU A 14 -8.91 7.92 25.10
C LEU A 14 -7.49 7.99 24.50
N VAL A 15 -6.67 6.98 24.79
CA VAL A 15 -5.50 6.68 23.96
C VAL A 15 -6.05 6.10 22.66
N VAL A 16 -6.68 6.93 21.83
CA VAL A 16 -6.78 6.65 20.41
C VAL A 16 -5.36 6.89 19.90
N GLY A 17 -4.61 5.80 19.81
CA GLY A 17 -3.22 5.82 19.39
C GLY A 17 -3.09 6.63 18.10
N SER A 18 -2.38 7.75 18.18
CA SER A 18 -1.91 8.49 17.03
C SER A 18 -1.00 7.56 16.23
N MET A 19 -1.52 6.93 15.18
CA MET A 19 -0.70 6.23 14.20
C MET A 19 0.35 7.23 13.72
N SER A 20 1.63 6.83 13.69
CA SER A 20 2.67 7.72 13.21
C SER A 20 2.40 8.09 11.75
N HIS A 21 2.89 9.26 11.30
CA HIS A 21 2.75 9.68 9.90
C HIS A 21 3.22 8.60 8.90
N GLU A 22 4.23 7.82 9.28
CA GLU A 22 4.72 6.67 8.51
C GLU A 22 3.70 5.54 8.43
N GLN A 23 3.01 5.23 9.53
CA GLN A 23 1.94 4.21 9.57
C GLN A 23 0.73 4.64 8.72
N GLU A 24 0.33 5.91 8.80
CA GLU A 24 -0.75 6.44 7.96
C GLU A 24 -0.39 6.38 6.47
N LEU A 25 0.83 6.78 6.11
CA LEU A 25 1.31 6.71 4.74
C LEU A 25 1.36 5.26 4.25
N ASN A 26 1.83 4.33 5.07
CA ASN A 26 1.87 2.92 4.72
C ASN A 26 0.45 2.33 4.56
N ASN A 27 -0.47 2.66 5.46
CA ASN A 27 -1.87 2.22 5.34
C ASN A 27 -2.52 2.74 4.05
N TYR A 28 -2.25 4.00 3.69
CA TYR A 28 -2.74 4.56 2.44
C TYR A 28 -2.18 3.83 1.22
N LYS A 29 -0.86 3.57 1.20
CA LYS A 29 -0.20 2.79 0.13
C LYS A 29 -0.80 1.38 0.02
N GLN A 30 -0.96 0.68 1.13
CA GLN A 30 -1.55 -0.66 1.15
C GLN A 30 -2.99 -0.66 0.67
N ARG A 31 -3.79 0.35 1.05
CA ARG A 31 -5.17 0.49 0.58
C ARG A 31 -5.24 0.67 -0.93
N ILE A 32 -4.37 1.50 -1.51
CA ILE A 32 -4.29 1.67 -2.96
C ILE A 32 -3.89 0.36 -3.62
N ALA A 33 -2.84 -0.31 -3.12
CA ALA A 33 -2.41 -1.59 -3.67
C ALA A 33 -3.56 -2.62 -3.70
N ASN A 34 -4.29 -2.76 -2.59
CA ASN A 34 -5.43 -3.68 -2.51
C ASN A 34 -6.54 -3.36 -3.53
N ILE A 35 -6.79 -2.08 -3.81
CA ILE A 35 -7.77 -1.67 -4.82
C ILE A 35 -7.28 -2.10 -6.21
N LEU A 36 -6.02 -1.82 -6.54
CA LEU A 36 -5.43 -2.16 -7.84
C LEU A 36 -5.33 -3.69 -8.05
N GLU A 37 -5.09 -4.46 -7.00
CA GLU A 37 -5.10 -5.93 -7.05
C GLU A 37 -6.51 -6.51 -7.26
N SER A 38 -7.58 -5.75 -6.96
CA SER A 38 -8.97 -6.22 -7.10
C SER A 38 -9.58 -6.00 -8.48
N PHE A 39 -8.90 -5.21 -9.33
CA PHE A 39 -9.39 -4.89 -10.67
C PHE A 39 -9.16 -6.05 -11.64
N THR A 40 -10.07 -6.22 -12.59
CA THR A 40 -10.00 -7.24 -13.65
C THR A 40 -9.07 -6.87 -14.80
N ASP A 41 -8.69 -5.60 -14.88
CA ASP A 41 -7.80 -5.08 -15.91
C ASP A 41 -6.34 -5.13 -15.41
N ALA A 42 -5.41 -5.27 -16.36
CA ALA A 42 -3.99 -5.18 -16.07
C ALA A 42 -3.62 -3.74 -15.67
N PHE A 43 -2.98 -3.59 -14.51
CA PHE A 43 -2.43 -2.33 -14.03
C PHE A 43 -0.96 -2.48 -13.66
N PHE A 44 -0.16 -1.52 -14.10
CA PHE A 44 1.24 -1.39 -13.73
C PHE A 44 1.63 0.08 -13.57
N GLU A 45 2.58 0.33 -12.67
CA GLU A 45 3.18 1.65 -12.46
C GLU A 45 4.59 1.62 -13.03
N VAL A 46 5.00 2.70 -13.69
CA VAL A 46 6.37 2.89 -14.18
C VAL A 46 6.93 4.21 -13.66
N SER A 47 8.23 4.22 -13.42
CA SER A 47 8.99 5.45 -13.16
C SER A 47 9.17 6.27 -14.46
N GLY A 48 9.73 7.47 -14.33
CA GLY A 48 9.98 8.35 -15.49
C GLY A 48 10.95 7.79 -16.53
N ASP A 49 11.80 6.83 -16.16
CA ASP A 49 12.69 6.08 -17.04
C ASP A 49 12.10 4.76 -17.53
N TRP A 50 10.78 4.53 -17.34
CA TRP A 50 10.06 3.30 -17.71
C TRP A 50 10.42 2.05 -16.91
N THR A 51 11.06 2.20 -15.76
CA THR A 51 11.27 1.08 -14.84
C THR A 51 9.97 0.73 -14.13
N ILE A 52 9.55 -0.53 -14.20
CA ILE A 52 8.29 -1.01 -13.62
C ILE A 52 8.43 -1.01 -12.09
N LEU A 53 7.52 -0.30 -11.41
CA LEU A 53 7.48 -0.17 -9.95
C LEU A 53 6.39 -1.03 -9.31
N TYR A 54 5.30 -1.27 -10.04
CA TYR A 54 4.17 -2.07 -9.58
C TYR A 54 3.57 -2.86 -10.75
N TRP A 55 3.06 -4.05 -10.44
CA TRP A 55 2.49 -4.99 -11.40
C TRP A 55 1.40 -5.79 -10.69
N ASN A 56 0.12 -5.55 -11.01
CA ASN A 56 -0.97 -6.26 -10.35
C ASN A 56 -1.11 -7.71 -10.85
N LYS A 57 -1.89 -8.52 -10.14
CA LYS A 57 -2.12 -9.93 -10.52
C LYS A 57 -2.70 -10.10 -11.92
N GLU A 58 -3.59 -9.19 -12.36
CA GLU A 58 -4.16 -9.27 -13.70
C GLU A 58 -3.16 -8.92 -14.80
N ALA A 59 -2.17 -8.07 -14.54
CA ALA A 59 -1.04 -7.84 -15.44
C ALA A 59 -0.19 -9.11 -15.58
N GLU A 60 0.07 -9.84 -14.49
CA GLU A 60 0.75 -11.14 -14.56
C GLU A 60 0.01 -12.11 -15.47
N ARG A 61 -1.32 -12.18 -15.33
CA ARG A 61 -2.17 -13.08 -16.10
C ARG A 61 -2.30 -12.69 -17.57
N LEU A 62 -2.50 -11.40 -17.87
CA LEU A 62 -2.78 -10.92 -19.22
C LEU A 62 -1.52 -10.76 -20.06
N LEU A 63 -0.40 -10.41 -19.44
CA LEU A 63 0.88 -10.17 -20.12
C LEU A 63 1.85 -11.35 -20.00
N ASP A 64 1.42 -12.44 -19.36
CA ASP A 64 2.17 -13.68 -19.13
C ASP A 64 3.56 -13.43 -18.53
N MET A 65 3.64 -12.50 -17.59
CA MET A 65 4.89 -12.09 -16.96
C MET A 65 4.75 -11.99 -15.45
N PRO A 66 5.44 -12.84 -14.67
CA PRO A 66 5.40 -12.78 -13.22
C PRO A 66 5.92 -11.43 -12.71
N ARG A 67 5.28 -10.91 -11.65
CA ARG A 67 5.66 -9.63 -11.02
C ARG A 67 7.12 -9.62 -10.59
N GLU A 68 7.64 -10.73 -10.08
CA GLU A 68 9.03 -10.87 -9.65
C GLU A 68 10.03 -10.71 -10.79
N THR A 69 9.58 -10.93 -12.03
CA THR A 69 10.38 -10.74 -13.24
C THR A 69 10.16 -9.36 -13.84
N ALA A 70 8.93 -8.82 -13.78
CA ALA A 70 8.59 -7.52 -14.35
C ALA A 70 9.12 -6.34 -13.52
N VAL A 71 8.91 -6.36 -12.19
CA VAL A 71 9.24 -5.23 -11.31
C VAL A 71 10.75 -5.02 -11.26
N GLY A 72 11.17 -3.76 -11.42
CA GLY A 72 12.56 -3.35 -11.48
C GLY A 72 13.18 -3.44 -12.88
N GLN A 73 12.46 -3.96 -13.87
CA GLN A 73 12.89 -3.97 -15.27
C GLN A 73 12.34 -2.77 -16.03
N ASN A 74 12.99 -2.42 -17.15
CA ASN A 74 12.47 -1.43 -18.07
C ASN A 74 11.36 -2.02 -18.96
N LEU A 75 10.21 -1.36 -19.03
CA LEU A 75 9.04 -1.85 -19.78
C LEU A 75 9.36 -2.13 -21.25
N TRP A 76 10.09 -1.25 -21.92
CA TRP A 76 10.42 -1.36 -23.35
C TRP A 76 11.49 -2.41 -23.64
N GLN A 77 12.27 -2.81 -22.63
CA GLN A 77 13.20 -3.93 -22.78
C GLN A 77 12.46 -5.28 -22.74
N LEU A 78 11.39 -5.36 -21.93
CA LEU A 78 10.55 -6.56 -21.83
C LEU A 78 9.63 -6.72 -23.04
N TYR A 79 9.10 -5.59 -23.55
CA TYR A 79 8.18 -5.56 -24.70
C TYR A 79 8.69 -4.59 -25.78
N PRO A 80 9.73 -4.96 -26.55
CA PRO A 80 10.34 -4.08 -27.55
C PRO A 80 9.48 -3.85 -28.80
N GLU A 81 8.50 -4.72 -29.05
CA GLU A 81 7.64 -4.70 -30.24
C GLU A 81 6.25 -4.10 -29.98
N ALA A 82 6.04 -3.50 -28.80
CA ALA A 82 4.76 -2.93 -28.38
C ALA A 82 4.40 -1.62 -29.09
#